data_AF-A0A1Y3N6Z1-F1
#
_entry.id   AF-A0A1Y3N6Z1-F1
#
_cell.length_a   1.000
_cell.length_b   1.000
_cell.length_c   1.000
_cell.angle_alpha   90.00
_cell.angle_beta   90.00
_cell.angle_gamma   90.00
#
_symmetry.space_group_name_H-M   'P 1'
#
loop_
_entity.id
_entity.type
_entity.pdbx_description
1 polymer ?
#
loop_
_entity_poly.entity_id
_entity_poly.type
_entity_poly.pdbx_seq_one_letter_code
_entity_poly.pdbx_strand_id
1 'polypeptide(L)'
;MRFNIRRIVTFLTLILLILSVSNTAPVTPVDMEKRGIVSNIKDKIKDVGGKIKDLAEGAVTTVLHAGNNIAVKLGIDTAKFGAKVLDMQKDKNGIYHADFNCWQKHFGYNKFFDFMFDLGTSMDYNNEGMFKYDGKNYILWAWKGDYINLGAGAELGIYKGGKNRKDHWDAAPDKAMPMTLTLTHKTKGTIVNKWNNNGAPTWWITAFNPKYRNLKSKDLTATFTVTFKDTKMYKAFEKTKSKGWKYDSKKHTATLVL
;
A
#
# COMPACT_ATOMS: atom_id res chain seq x y z
N MET A 1 15.97 9.10 -21.57
CA MET A 1 14.58 9.02 -22.07
C MET A 1 13.65 9.50 -20.96
N ARG A 2 13.10 10.72 -21.05
CA ARG A 2 12.20 11.29 -20.03
C ARG A 2 10.82 10.65 -20.19
N PHE A 3 10.50 9.66 -19.37
CA PHE A 3 9.16 9.07 -19.37
C PHE A 3 8.14 10.12 -18.91
N ASN A 4 7.09 10.33 -19.72
CA ASN A 4 6.04 11.30 -19.42
C ASN A 4 5.12 10.71 -18.33
N ILE A 5 5.51 10.91 -17.08
CA ILE A 5 4.86 10.40 -15.86
C ILE A 5 3.34 10.60 -15.91
N ARG A 6 2.86 11.75 -16.43
CA ARG A 6 1.43 12.04 -16.60
C ARG A 6 0.69 10.98 -17.43
N ARG A 7 1.29 10.46 -18.50
CA ARG A 7 0.65 9.45 -19.37
C ARG A 7 0.56 8.07 -18.70
N ILE A 8 1.55 7.70 -17.88
CA ILE A 8 1.57 6.41 -17.17
C ILE A 8 0.56 6.41 -16.02
N VAL A 9 0.46 7.52 -15.28
CA VAL A 9 -0.55 7.72 -14.23
C VAL A 9 -1.94 7.63 -14.82
N THR A 10 -2.25 8.41 -15.87
CA THR A 10 -3.55 8.36 -16.54
C THR A 10 -3.88 6.96 -17.06
N PHE A 11 -2.91 6.23 -17.59
CA PHE A 11 -3.11 4.87 -18.12
C PHE A 11 -3.42 3.85 -17.01
N LEU A 12 -2.71 3.89 -15.88
CA LEU A 12 -2.94 2.98 -14.74
C LEU A 12 -4.22 3.29 -13.98
N THR A 13 -4.56 4.56 -13.78
CA THR A 13 -5.83 4.95 -13.14
C THR A 13 -7.03 4.60 -14.03
N LEU A 14 -6.89 4.75 -15.36
CA LEU A 14 -7.89 4.30 -16.32
C LEU A 14 -8.02 2.77 -16.32
N ILE A 15 -6.92 2.03 -16.19
CA ILE A 15 -6.91 0.56 -16.07
C ILE A 15 -7.59 0.10 -14.76
N LEU A 16 -7.28 0.71 -13.61
CA LEU A 16 -7.91 0.42 -12.33
C LEU A 16 -9.41 0.74 -12.33
N LEU A 17 -9.83 1.79 -13.03
CA LEU A 17 -11.23 2.16 -13.19
C LEU A 17 -11.95 1.23 -14.18
N ILE A 18 -11.35 0.91 -15.33
CA ILE A 18 -11.86 -0.05 -16.34
C ILE A 18 -12.06 -1.44 -15.71
N LEU A 19 -11.14 -1.87 -14.85
CA LEU A 19 -11.16 -3.22 -14.31
C LEU A 19 -12.10 -3.38 -13.12
N SER A 20 -12.42 -2.29 -12.42
CA SER A 20 -13.45 -2.29 -11.38
C SER A 20 -14.85 -2.58 -11.96
N VAL A 21 -15.16 -2.10 -13.16
CA VAL A 21 -16.52 -2.25 -13.74
C VAL A 21 -16.74 -3.63 -14.39
N SER A 22 -15.71 -4.47 -14.49
CA SER A 22 -15.72 -5.67 -15.35
C SER A 22 -16.01 -7.02 -14.65
N ASN A 23 -16.53 -7.05 -13.42
CA ASN A 23 -16.72 -8.35 -12.75
C ASN A 23 -17.96 -8.42 -11.84
N THR A 24 -19.13 -8.63 -12.46
CA THR A 24 -20.31 -9.22 -11.81
C THR A 24 -20.60 -10.60 -12.43
N ALA A 25 -20.05 -11.67 -11.85
CA ALA A 25 -20.25 -13.07 -12.27
C ALA A 25 -19.86 -13.36 -13.75
N PRO A 26 -19.72 -14.63 -14.21
CA PRO A 26 -19.22 -14.90 -15.55
C PRO A 26 -20.33 -14.62 -16.56
N VAL A 27 -20.48 -13.37 -16.97
CA VAL A 27 -21.29 -12.99 -18.12
C VAL A 27 -20.35 -12.89 -19.30
N THR A 28 -20.63 -13.64 -20.36
CA THR A 28 -19.73 -13.68 -21.51
C THR A 28 -19.70 -12.30 -22.20
N PRO A 29 -18.60 -11.91 -22.86
CA PRO A 29 -18.49 -10.62 -23.57
C PRO A 29 -19.66 -10.33 -24.53
N VAL A 30 -20.29 -11.40 -25.05
CA VAL A 30 -21.45 -11.37 -25.96
C VAL A 30 -22.74 -10.89 -25.27
N ASP A 31 -22.91 -11.18 -23.98
CA ASP A 31 -24.11 -10.79 -23.21
C ASP A 31 -24.06 -9.32 -22.78
N MET A 32 -22.87 -8.74 -22.67
CA MET A 32 -22.65 -7.34 -22.27
C MET A 32 -22.97 -6.35 -23.40
N GLU A 33 -22.70 -6.73 -24.65
CA GLU A 33 -22.96 -5.93 -25.84
C GLU A 33 -24.47 -5.87 -26.16
N LYS A 34 -25.18 -7.00 -25.99
CA LYS A 34 -26.64 -7.09 -26.19
C LYS A 34 -27.49 -6.24 -25.24
N ARG A 35 -26.95 -5.86 -24.07
CA ARG A 35 -27.69 -5.10 -23.03
C ARG A 35 -27.44 -3.59 -23.06
N GLY A 36 -26.65 -3.06 -23.99
CA GLY A 36 -26.35 -1.62 -24.07
C GLY A 36 -25.59 -1.04 -22.86
N ILE A 37 -25.05 -1.91 -22.01
CA ILE A 37 -24.36 -1.55 -20.76
C ILE A 37 -22.97 -0.96 -21.08
N VAL A 38 -22.31 -1.46 -22.14
CA VAL A 38 -20.96 -1.06 -22.54
C VAL A 38 -20.89 0.39 -23.03
N SER A 39 -21.90 0.88 -23.78
CA SER A 39 -21.93 2.26 -24.28
C SER A 39 -22.14 3.28 -23.15
N ASN A 40 -23.13 3.05 -22.29
CA ASN A 40 -23.42 3.90 -21.13
C ASN A 40 -22.24 4.00 -20.14
N ILE A 41 -21.45 2.94 -20.02
CA ILE A 41 -20.23 2.92 -19.20
C ILE A 41 -19.11 3.70 -19.90
N LYS A 42 -18.90 3.52 -21.21
CA LYS A 42 -17.90 4.28 -21.99
C LYS A 42 -18.16 5.79 -21.92
N ASP A 43 -19.41 6.21 -21.99
CA ASP A 43 -19.78 7.63 -21.95
C ASP A 43 -19.54 8.24 -20.55
N LYS A 44 -19.87 7.50 -19.49
CA LYS A 44 -19.52 7.90 -18.10
C LYS A 44 -18.01 7.91 -17.85
N ILE A 45 -17.26 6.97 -18.44
CA ILE A 45 -15.79 6.94 -18.38
C ILE A 45 -15.17 8.15 -19.07
N LYS A 46 -15.73 8.55 -20.23
CA LYS A 46 -15.27 9.71 -20.98
C LYS A 46 -15.55 11.03 -20.23
N ASP A 47 -16.69 11.12 -19.56
CA ASP A 47 -17.07 12.26 -18.71
C ASP A 47 -16.18 12.35 -17.45
N VAL A 48 -15.90 11.24 -16.77
CA VAL A 48 -15.00 11.19 -15.60
C VAL A 48 -13.55 11.52 -16.00
N GLY A 49 -13.05 10.94 -17.11
CA GLY A 49 -11.73 11.24 -17.64
C GLY A 49 -11.56 12.71 -18.08
N GLY A 50 -12.63 13.31 -18.61
CA GLY A 50 -12.70 14.75 -18.90
C GLY A 50 -12.64 15.60 -17.63
N LYS A 51 -13.45 15.27 -16.62
CA LYS A 51 -13.48 15.99 -15.33
C LYS A 51 -12.16 15.91 -14.56
N ILE A 52 -11.48 14.75 -14.55
CA ILE A 52 -10.18 14.58 -13.90
C ILE A 52 -9.10 15.48 -14.50
N LYS A 53 -9.21 15.82 -15.80
CA LYS A 53 -8.20 16.62 -16.51
C LYS A 53 -8.14 18.07 -16.03
N ASP A 54 -9.25 18.59 -15.50
CA ASP A 54 -9.42 20.01 -15.14
C ASP A 54 -9.47 20.23 -13.60
N LEU A 55 -9.34 19.17 -12.80
CA LEU A 55 -9.43 19.21 -11.34
C LEU A 55 -8.06 19.35 -10.67
N ALA A 56 -7.97 20.20 -9.65
CA ALA A 56 -6.81 20.28 -8.77
C ALA A 56 -6.61 18.96 -7.99
N GLU A 57 -5.37 18.66 -7.57
CA GLU A 57 -4.95 17.38 -6.98
C GLU A 57 -5.88 16.87 -5.84
N GLY A 58 -6.33 17.75 -4.94
CA GLY A 58 -7.24 17.37 -3.85
C GLY A 58 -8.66 16.96 -4.29
N ALA A 59 -9.12 17.44 -5.46
CA ALA A 59 -10.43 17.09 -5.99
C ALA A 59 -10.39 15.78 -6.81
N VAL A 60 -9.23 15.42 -7.38
CA VAL A 60 -9.01 14.14 -8.06
C VAL A 60 -9.22 12.96 -7.10
N THR A 61 -8.60 13.01 -5.92
CA THR A 61 -8.76 11.99 -4.86
C THR A 61 -10.23 11.81 -4.46
N THR A 62 -10.96 12.92 -4.29
CA THR A 62 -12.39 12.90 -3.95
C THR A 62 -13.23 12.18 -5.01
N VAL A 63 -12.97 12.46 -6.29
CA VAL A 63 -13.67 11.82 -7.42
C VAL A 63 -13.36 10.32 -7.51
N LEU A 64 -12.10 9.93 -7.30
CA LEU A 64 -11.70 8.52 -7.30
C LEU A 64 -12.35 7.73 -6.16
N HIS A 65 -12.37 8.27 -4.96
CA HIS A 65 -13.07 7.67 -3.82
C HIS A 65 -14.59 7.57 -4.07
N ALA A 66 -15.22 8.60 -4.65
CA ALA A 66 -16.63 8.56 -5.02
C ALA A 66 -16.93 7.45 -6.05
N GLY A 67 -16.10 7.32 -7.08
CA GLY A 67 -16.21 6.25 -8.08
C GLY A 67 -16.10 4.86 -7.47
N ASN A 68 -15.10 4.62 -6.61
CA ASN A 68 -14.95 3.35 -5.90
C ASN A 68 -16.13 3.05 -4.97
N ASN A 69 -16.66 4.07 -4.26
CA ASN A 69 -17.82 3.89 -3.40
C ASN A 69 -19.08 3.49 -4.19
N ILE A 70 -19.27 4.06 -5.38
CA ILE A 70 -20.37 3.67 -6.28
C ILE A 70 -20.18 2.23 -6.75
N ALA A 71 -18.98 1.85 -7.19
CA ALA A 71 -18.69 0.49 -7.64
C ALA A 71 -19.00 -0.55 -6.53
N VAL A 72 -18.51 -0.32 -5.31
CA VAL A 72 -18.80 -1.22 -4.18
C VAL A 72 -20.30 -1.26 -3.85
N LYS A 73 -21.02 -0.14 -3.92
CA LYS A 73 -22.48 -0.11 -3.74
C LYS A 73 -23.22 -0.91 -4.82
N LEU A 74 -22.67 -0.99 -6.03
CA LEU A 74 -23.18 -1.81 -7.13
C LEU A 74 -22.77 -3.30 -7.02
N GLY A 75 -22.16 -3.71 -5.91
CA GLY A 75 -21.78 -5.10 -5.64
C GLY A 75 -20.42 -5.52 -6.22
N ILE A 76 -19.65 -4.58 -6.76
CA ILE A 76 -18.31 -4.86 -7.28
C ILE A 76 -17.31 -4.96 -6.13
N ASP A 77 -16.60 -6.08 -6.02
CA ASP A 77 -15.51 -6.27 -5.07
C ASP A 77 -14.19 -5.66 -5.61
N THR A 78 -14.10 -4.34 -5.54
CA THR A 78 -12.92 -3.58 -5.99
C THR A 78 -11.66 -3.94 -5.21
N ALA A 79 -11.82 -4.39 -3.96
CA ALA A 79 -10.73 -4.82 -3.11
C ALA A 79 -10.14 -6.17 -3.57
N LYS A 80 -10.98 -7.16 -3.89
CA LYS A 80 -10.53 -8.45 -4.46
C LYS A 80 -9.80 -8.26 -5.78
N PHE A 81 -10.27 -7.34 -6.60
CA PHE A 81 -9.58 -7.01 -7.85
C PHE A 81 -8.24 -6.33 -7.61
N GLY A 82 -8.21 -5.31 -6.76
CA GLY A 82 -6.98 -4.62 -6.36
C GLY A 82 -5.94 -5.57 -5.78
N ALA A 83 -6.38 -6.46 -4.90
CA ALA A 83 -5.55 -7.49 -4.32
C ALA A 83 -4.97 -8.44 -5.36
N LYS A 84 -5.73 -8.85 -6.38
CA LYS A 84 -5.23 -9.70 -7.47
C LYS A 84 -4.11 -9.01 -8.27
N VAL A 85 -4.25 -7.71 -8.55
CA VAL A 85 -3.23 -6.93 -9.27
C VAL A 85 -1.98 -6.73 -8.41
N LEU A 86 -2.18 -6.48 -7.13
CA LEU A 86 -1.11 -6.25 -6.15
C LEU A 86 -0.57 -7.55 -5.53
N ASP A 87 -0.96 -8.71 -6.06
CA ASP A 87 -0.53 -10.02 -5.56
C ASP A 87 -0.69 -10.17 -4.04
N MET A 88 -1.88 -9.80 -3.54
CA MET A 88 -2.24 -9.83 -2.13
C MET A 88 -3.26 -10.93 -1.84
N GLN A 89 -3.04 -11.61 -0.72
CA GLN A 89 -3.89 -12.66 -0.21
C GLN A 89 -4.82 -12.13 0.87
N LYS A 90 -6.06 -12.60 0.85
CA LYS A 90 -7.10 -12.24 1.82
C LYS A 90 -7.07 -13.22 2.99
N ASP A 91 -7.02 -12.70 4.21
CA ASP A 91 -7.18 -13.51 5.42
C ASP A 91 -8.65 -13.83 5.71
N LYS A 92 -8.90 -14.65 6.74
CA LYS A 92 -10.25 -15.02 7.19
C LYS A 92 -11.09 -13.84 7.69
N ASN A 93 -10.46 -12.73 8.07
CA ASN A 93 -11.13 -11.52 8.56
C ASN A 93 -11.47 -10.54 7.42
N GLY A 94 -11.00 -10.84 6.20
CA GLY A 94 -11.16 -10.06 5.00
C GLY A 94 -10.11 -8.97 4.81
N ILE A 95 -8.97 -9.08 5.50
CA ILE A 95 -7.83 -8.18 5.43
C ILE A 95 -6.85 -8.71 4.37
N TYR A 96 -6.32 -7.83 3.53
CA TYR A 96 -5.38 -8.19 2.47
C TYR A 96 -3.93 -7.98 2.89
N HIS A 97 -3.08 -8.95 2.55
CA HIS A 97 -1.66 -9.01 2.90
C HIS A 97 -0.84 -9.38 1.68
N ALA A 98 0.36 -8.84 1.54
CA ALA A 98 1.24 -9.12 0.42
C ALA A 98 1.91 -10.49 0.60
N ASP A 99 2.09 -11.21 -0.50
CA ASP A 99 2.92 -12.43 -0.50
C ASP A 99 4.41 -12.09 -0.40
N PHE A 100 5.19 -12.99 0.21
CA PHE A 100 6.64 -12.84 0.30
C PHE A 100 7.31 -12.73 -1.08
N ASN A 101 6.78 -13.47 -2.07
CA ASN A 101 7.31 -13.55 -3.41
C ASN A 101 6.66 -12.58 -4.39
N CYS A 102 5.84 -11.65 -3.90
CA CYS A 102 5.12 -10.69 -4.74
C CYS A 102 6.04 -9.96 -5.72
N TRP A 103 5.51 -9.66 -6.90
CA TRP A 103 6.29 -9.08 -7.99
C TRP A 103 6.87 -7.70 -7.64
N GLN A 104 6.30 -7.01 -6.64
CA GLN A 104 6.79 -5.75 -6.08
C GLN A 104 8.23 -5.83 -5.58
N LYS A 105 8.72 -7.02 -5.19
CA LYS A 105 10.13 -7.21 -4.80
C LYS A 105 11.13 -6.79 -5.89
N HIS A 106 10.72 -6.84 -7.16
CA HIS A 106 11.57 -6.47 -8.31
C HIS A 106 11.60 -4.98 -8.61
N PHE A 107 10.69 -4.20 -8.02
CA PHE A 107 10.58 -2.75 -8.23
C PHE A 107 11.17 -1.93 -7.09
N GLY A 108 11.42 -2.56 -5.94
CA GLY A 108 11.91 -1.90 -4.73
C GLY A 108 11.01 -0.74 -4.29
N TYR A 109 11.58 0.20 -3.54
CA TYR A 109 10.93 1.46 -3.17
C TYR A 109 11.50 2.61 -4.00
N ASN A 110 10.63 3.50 -4.51
CA ASN A 110 11.04 4.70 -5.25
C ASN A 110 10.06 5.88 -5.04
N LYS A 111 10.47 7.09 -5.44
CA LYS A 111 9.64 8.32 -5.43
C LYS A 111 8.36 8.23 -6.27
N PHE A 112 8.27 7.28 -7.21
CA PHE A 112 7.08 7.08 -8.03
C PHE A 112 5.96 6.37 -7.23
N PHE A 113 6.30 5.48 -6.29
CA PHE A 113 5.33 4.96 -5.31
C PHE A 113 4.80 6.12 -4.44
N ASP A 114 5.69 6.91 -3.83
CA ASP A 114 5.28 8.09 -3.04
C ASP A 114 4.36 9.02 -3.85
N PHE A 115 4.73 9.39 -5.08
CA PHE A 115 3.93 10.26 -5.96
C PHE A 115 2.56 9.68 -6.36
N MET A 116 2.49 8.38 -6.67
CA MET A 116 1.24 7.72 -7.09
C MET A 116 0.26 7.54 -5.93
N PHE A 117 0.76 7.33 -4.71
CA PHE A 117 -0.08 7.21 -3.52
C PHE A 117 -0.54 8.57 -2.99
N ASP A 118 0.32 9.59 -3.03
CA ASP A 118 -0.04 10.95 -2.59
C ASP A 118 -1.12 11.58 -3.49
N LEU A 119 -1.10 11.29 -4.79
CA LEU A 119 -2.11 11.77 -5.75
C LEU A 119 -3.47 11.07 -5.65
N GLY A 120 -3.54 9.90 -5.01
CA GLY A 120 -4.74 9.07 -4.99
C GLY A 120 -5.38 8.90 -3.62
N THR A 121 -4.67 9.15 -2.52
CA THR A 121 -5.07 8.68 -1.18
C THR A 121 -4.56 9.56 -0.05
N SER A 122 -5.11 9.41 1.17
CA SER A 122 -4.56 10.04 2.37
C SER A 122 -3.49 9.15 2.98
N MET A 123 -2.23 9.60 2.96
CA MET A 123 -1.05 8.81 3.34
C MET A 123 -0.17 9.55 4.36
N ASP A 124 0.64 8.80 5.10
CA ASP A 124 1.67 9.30 6.01
C ASP A 124 2.77 8.24 6.13
N TYR A 125 4.03 8.65 6.23
CA TYR A 125 5.17 7.74 6.10
C TYR A 125 6.32 8.06 7.08
N ASN A 126 7.14 7.05 7.35
CA ASN A 126 8.40 7.18 8.07
C ASN A 126 9.52 6.46 7.30
N ASN A 127 10.50 7.24 6.86
CA ASN A 127 11.73 6.77 6.21
C ASN A 127 12.99 7.18 7.00
N GLU A 128 12.83 7.35 8.32
CA GLU A 128 13.92 7.69 9.24
C GLU A 128 14.76 6.47 9.60
N GLY A 129 14.28 5.25 9.30
CA GLY A 129 14.88 3.97 9.64
C GLY A 129 16.10 3.55 8.82
N MET A 130 16.93 4.50 8.37
CA MET A 130 18.18 4.20 7.64
C MET A 130 19.30 3.76 8.57
N PHE A 131 20.06 2.73 8.18
CA PHE A 131 21.24 2.25 8.91
C PHE A 131 22.25 1.55 7.99
N LYS A 132 23.47 1.38 8.49
CA LYS A 132 24.54 0.62 7.79
C LYS A 132 24.79 -0.69 8.52
N TYR A 133 24.82 -1.79 7.78
CA TYR A 133 25.13 -3.11 8.31
C TYR A 133 25.95 -3.90 7.27
N ASP A 134 27.04 -4.53 7.71
CA ASP A 134 27.87 -5.38 6.85
C ASP A 134 28.29 -4.70 5.52
N GLY A 135 28.78 -3.46 5.62
CA GLY A 135 29.22 -2.66 4.47
C GLY A 135 28.09 -2.17 3.55
N LYS A 136 26.83 -2.52 3.81
CA LYS A 136 25.66 -2.16 2.99
C LYS A 136 24.73 -1.18 3.72
N ASN A 137 24.07 -0.34 2.95
CA ASN A 137 23.01 0.53 3.45
C ASN A 137 21.68 -0.21 3.44
N TYR A 138 20.90 -0.04 4.51
CA TYR A 138 19.54 -0.53 4.64
C TYR A 138 18.61 0.60 5.10
N ILE A 139 17.32 0.43 4.80
CA ILE A 139 16.27 1.28 5.32
C ILE A 139 15.06 0.43 5.71
N LEU A 140 14.52 0.69 6.90
CA LEU A 140 13.18 0.30 7.29
C LEU A 140 12.25 1.46 6.95
N TRP A 141 11.38 1.25 5.95
CA TRP A 141 10.46 2.27 5.45
C TRP A 141 9.03 1.82 5.69
N ALA A 142 8.27 2.65 6.40
CA ALA A 142 6.87 2.39 6.72
C ALA A 142 5.95 3.50 6.19
N TRP A 143 4.70 3.14 5.96
CA TRP A 143 3.62 4.11 5.81
C TRP A 143 2.28 3.57 6.31
N LYS A 144 1.33 4.49 6.52
CA LYS A 144 -0.08 4.23 6.82
C LYS A 144 -0.99 5.12 5.99
N GLY A 145 -2.17 4.63 5.67
CA GLY A 145 -3.12 5.40 4.86
C GLY A 145 -4.35 4.61 4.45
N ASP A 146 -5.04 5.12 3.43
CA ASP A 146 -6.28 4.53 2.88
C ASP A 146 -6.13 4.29 1.39
N TYR A 147 -5.98 3.04 0.97
CA TYR A 147 -5.94 2.69 -0.44
C TYR A 147 -7.34 2.76 -1.03
N ILE A 148 -7.52 3.46 -2.16
CA ILE A 148 -8.85 3.62 -2.80
C ILE A 148 -9.60 2.28 -2.88
N ASN A 149 -8.92 1.22 -3.29
CA ASN A 149 -9.50 -0.12 -3.50
C ASN A 149 -9.37 -1.05 -2.29
N LEU A 150 -8.32 -0.95 -1.48
CA LEU A 150 -8.06 -1.88 -0.37
C LEU A 150 -8.45 -1.36 1.01
N GLY A 151 -8.83 -0.08 1.11
CA GLY A 151 -9.18 0.61 2.34
C GLY A 151 -7.97 0.94 3.21
N ALA A 152 -8.24 1.22 4.49
CA ALA A 152 -7.25 1.61 5.46
C ALA A 152 -6.26 0.48 5.73
N GLY A 153 -4.97 0.83 5.69
CA GLY A 153 -3.90 -0.12 5.92
C GLY A 153 -2.58 0.56 6.18
N ALA A 154 -1.57 -0.27 6.35
CA ALA A 154 -0.22 0.16 6.64
C ALA A 154 0.77 -0.92 6.21
N GLU A 155 2.01 -0.50 6.00
CA GLU A 155 3.10 -1.42 5.68
C GLU A 155 4.43 -0.97 6.24
N LEU A 156 5.33 -1.94 6.38
CA LEU A 156 6.73 -1.74 6.69
C LEU A 156 7.55 -2.72 5.85
N GLY A 157 8.57 -2.20 5.15
CA GLY A 157 9.51 -3.01 4.40
C GLY A 157 10.95 -2.76 4.79
N ILE A 158 11.80 -3.77 4.58
CA ILE A 158 13.26 -3.63 4.60
C ILE A 158 13.82 -3.60 3.18
N TYR A 159 14.62 -2.56 2.91
CA TYR A 159 15.22 -2.32 1.61
C TYR A 159 16.72 -2.06 1.73
N LYS A 160 17.46 -2.16 0.62
CA LYS A 160 18.92 -2.03 0.55
C LYS A 160 19.39 -1.19 -0.64
N GLY A 161 20.64 -0.76 -0.61
CA GLY A 161 21.35 -0.22 -1.77
C GLY A 161 21.27 1.30 -1.98
N GLY A 162 20.26 1.98 -1.43
CA GLY A 162 20.19 3.45 -1.48
C GLY A 162 21.27 4.11 -0.63
N LYS A 163 21.67 5.33 -0.98
CA LYS A 163 22.65 6.13 -0.21
C LYS A 163 21.95 7.15 0.67
N ASN A 164 20.83 7.68 0.20
CA ASN A 164 20.00 8.68 0.86
C ASN A 164 18.50 8.26 0.81
N ARG A 165 17.67 8.88 1.65
CA ARG A 165 16.21 8.61 1.72
C ARG A 165 15.46 8.81 0.41
N LYS A 166 16.00 9.65 -0.47
CA LYS A 166 15.41 10.03 -1.77
C LYS A 166 15.82 9.10 -2.91
N ASP A 167 16.71 8.16 -2.66
CA ASP A 167 17.23 7.24 -3.67
C ASP A 167 16.25 6.10 -3.93
N HIS A 168 16.52 5.34 -4.98
CA HIS A 168 15.91 4.05 -5.16
C HIS A 168 16.50 3.05 -4.15
N TRP A 169 15.63 2.20 -3.60
CA TRP A 169 16.01 1.14 -2.67
C TRP A 169 15.47 -0.19 -3.15
N ASP A 170 16.33 -1.19 -3.29
CA ASP A 170 15.91 -2.54 -3.68
C ASP A 170 15.28 -3.27 -2.50
N ALA A 171 14.27 -4.10 -2.74
CA ALA A 171 13.76 -4.99 -1.70
C ALA A 171 14.89 -5.88 -1.14
N ALA A 172 14.86 -6.17 0.16
CA ALA A 172 15.82 -7.07 0.80
C ALA A 172 15.18 -8.37 1.35
N PRO A 173 14.64 -9.26 0.49
CA PRO A 173 14.15 -10.58 0.90
C PRO A 173 15.16 -11.41 1.71
N ASP A 174 16.45 -11.28 1.41
CA ASP A 174 17.56 -11.93 2.12
C ASP A 174 17.78 -11.40 3.55
N LYS A 175 17.01 -10.39 3.95
CA LYS A 175 16.99 -9.78 5.29
C LYS A 175 15.59 -9.82 5.91
N ALA A 176 14.73 -10.73 5.44
CA ALA A 176 13.42 -10.94 6.00
C ALA A 176 13.47 -11.23 7.52
N MET A 177 12.57 -10.58 8.26
CA MET A 177 12.52 -10.64 9.72
C MET A 177 11.09 -10.90 10.19
N PRO A 178 10.89 -11.51 11.37
CA PRO A 178 9.59 -11.49 12.01
C PRO A 178 9.17 -10.04 12.26
N MET A 179 8.00 -9.68 11.74
CA MET A 179 7.42 -8.36 11.90
C MET A 179 6.00 -8.48 12.44
N THR A 180 5.55 -7.48 13.17
CA THR A 180 4.14 -7.33 13.55
C THR A 180 3.60 -5.98 13.15
N LEU A 181 2.33 -5.91 12.78
CA LEU A 181 1.60 -4.72 12.39
C LEU A 181 0.27 -4.62 13.15
N THR A 182 0.05 -3.49 13.81
CA THR A 182 -1.25 -3.10 14.37
C THR A 182 -1.65 -1.76 13.79
N LEU A 183 -2.90 -1.64 13.35
CA LEU A 183 -3.46 -0.39 12.84
C LEU A 183 -4.71 -0.04 13.65
N THR A 184 -4.74 1.15 14.21
CA THR A 184 -5.90 1.70 14.92
C THR A 184 -6.36 2.99 14.26
N HIS A 185 -7.61 3.36 14.53
CA HIS A 185 -8.16 4.65 14.17
C HIS A 185 -8.69 5.35 15.42
N LYS A 186 -8.45 6.65 15.51
CA LYS A 186 -8.75 7.50 16.69
C LYS A 186 -10.13 7.26 17.31
N THR A 187 -11.16 7.05 16.49
CA THR A 187 -12.54 6.84 16.95
C THR A 187 -13.18 5.52 16.54
N LYS A 188 -12.54 4.73 15.66
CA LYS A 188 -13.12 3.48 15.12
C LYS A 188 -12.50 2.22 15.74
N GLY A 189 -11.56 2.41 16.67
CA GLY A 189 -10.86 1.32 17.35
C GLY A 189 -9.82 0.63 16.46
N THR A 190 -9.61 -0.66 16.71
CA THR A 190 -8.61 -1.46 16.00
C THR A 190 -9.12 -1.88 14.62
N ILE A 191 -8.35 -1.55 13.58
CA ILE A 191 -8.60 -1.90 12.18
C ILE A 191 -7.86 -3.18 11.79
N VAL A 192 -6.60 -3.31 12.21
CA VAL A 192 -5.76 -4.50 12.07
C VAL A 192 -5.17 -4.81 13.43
N ASN A 193 -5.38 -6.03 13.94
CA ASN A 193 -4.94 -6.42 15.28
C ASN A 193 -3.74 -7.37 15.19
N LYS A 194 -2.54 -6.88 15.51
CA LYS A 194 -1.31 -7.69 15.67
C LYS A 194 -1.09 -8.71 14.53
N TRP A 195 -1.25 -8.28 13.29
CA TRP A 195 -0.86 -9.09 12.14
C TRP A 195 0.62 -9.42 12.25
N ASN A 196 1.00 -10.69 12.11
CA ASN A 196 2.38 -11.15 12.29
C ASN A 196 2.86 -12.08 11.17
N ASN A 197 2.20 -12.02 10.00
CA ASN A 197 2.48 -12.90 8.87
C ASN A 197 2.46 -14.39 9.23
N ASN A 198 1.49 -14.82 10.05
CA ASN A 198 1.39 -16.18 10.58
C ASN A 198 2.68 -16.67 11.27
N GLY A 199 3.47 -15.76 11.84
CA GLY A 199 4.77 -16.04 12.47
C GLY A 199 5.95 -16.19 11.49
N ALA A 200 5.70 -16.16 10.18
CA ALA A 200 6.75 -16.28 9.17
C ALA A 200 7.49 -14.93 8.99
N PRO A 201 8.84 -14.95 8.90
CA PRO A 201 9.60 -13.76 8.52
C PRO A 201 9.16 -13.20 7.17
N THR A 202 9.13 -11.88 7.05
CA THR A 202 8.88 -11.20 5.78
C THR A 202 9.83 -10.04 5.60
N TRP A 203 10.10 -9.66 4.35
CA TRP A 203 10.78 -8.41 4.03
C TRP A 203 9.80 -7.23 3.93
N TRP A 204 8.51 -7.52 3.81
CA TRP A 204 7.44 -6.54 3.66
C TRP A 204 6.19 -7.04 4.38
N ILE A 205 5.87 -6.42 5.52
CA ILE A 205 4.62 -6.69 6.23
C ILE A 205 3.58 -5.68 5.80
N THR A 206 2.42 -6.15 5.36
CA THR A 206 1.31 -5.31 4.94
C THR A 206 0.00 -5.83 5.52
N ALA A 207 -0.96 -4.92 5.76
CA ALA A 207 -2.33 -5.29 6.07
C ALA A 207 -3.28 -4.17 5.68
N PHE A 208 -4.27 -4.49 4.83
CA PHE A 208 -5.29 -3.57 4.35
C PHE A 208 -6.69 -4.08 4.63
N ASN A 209 -7.52 -3.26 5.27
CA ASN A 209 -8.87 -3.64 5.65
C ASN A 209 -9.93 -2.86 4.85
N PRO A 210 -10.56 -3.47 3.84
CA PRO A 210 -11.52 -2.80 2.97
C PRO A 210 -12.83 -2.40 3.66
N LYS A 211 -13.07 -2.88 4.89
CA LYS A 211 -14.22 -2.45 5.70
C LYS A 211 -14.10 -0.99 6.13
N TYR A 212 -12.88 -0.46 6.17
CA TYR A 212 -12.56 0.89 6.56
C TYR A 212 -12.05 1.63 5.33
N ARG A 213 -12.84 2.55 4.78
CA ARG A 213 -12.52 3.29 3.54
C ARG A 213 -12.68 4.79 3.75
N ASN A 214 -11.97 5.57 2.94
CA ASN A 214 -12.00 7.03 2.96
C ASN A 214 -11.54 7.60 4.32
N LEU A 215 -10.61 6.90 5.00
CA LEU A 215 -10.02 7.37 6.23
C LEU A 215 -8.86 8.33 5.95
N LYS A 216 -8.62 9.28 6.86
CA LYS A 216 -7.47 10.18 6.78
C LYS A 216 -6.29 9.56 7.50
N SER A 217 -5.11 9.60 6.90
CA SER A 217 -3.88 9.07 7.50
C SER A 217 -3.62 9.66 8.89
N LYS A 218 -3.91 10.94 9.10
CA LYS A 218 -3.78 11.61 10.41
C LYS A 218 -4.64 11.03 11.55
N ASP A 219 -5.73 10.33 11.21
CA ASP A 219 -6.63 9.71 12.17
C ASP A 219 -6.28 8.23 12.41
N LEU A 220 -5.29 7.71 11.68
CA LEU A 220 -4.74 6.36 11.80
C LEU A 220 -3.46 6.38 12.64
N THR A 221 -3.22 5.31 13.39
CA THR A 221 -1.94 5.03 14.06
C THR A 221 -1.50 3.62 13.72
N ALA A 222 -0.30 3.50 13.14
CA ALA A 222 0.32 2.22 12.79
C ALA A 222 1.47 1.92 13.75
N THR A 223 1.39 0.79 14.43
CA THR A 223 2.47 0.28 15.28
C THR A 223 3.09 -0.93 14.61
N PHE A 224 4.38 -0.82 14.31
CA PHE A 224 5.18 -1.90 13.76
C PHE A 224 6.21 -2.37 14.78
N THR A 225 6.47 -3.68 14.83
CA THR A 225 7.62 -4.22 15.55
C THR A 225 8.41 -5.11 14.62
N VAL A 226 9.73 -4.94 14.59
CA VAL A 226 10.68 -5.79 13.87
C VAL A 226 11.51 -6.54 14.89
N THR A 227 11.58 -7.87 14.76
CA THR A 227 12.46 -8.71 15.57
C THR A 227 13.69 -9.06 14.74
N PHE A 228 14.86 -8.59 15.17
CA PHE A 228 16.10 -8.83 14.47
C PHE A 228 16.66 -10.19 14.88
N LYS A 229 16.76 -11.12 13.93
CA LYS A 229 17.43 -12.41 14.15
C LYS A 229 18.94 -12.26 14.29
N ASP A 230 19.51 -11.24 13.64
CA ASP A 230 20.92 -10.92 13.69
C ASP A 230 21.17 -9.80 14.71
N THR A 231 21.79 -10.15 15.84
CA THR A 231 22.12 -9.21 16.90
C THR A 231 23.05 -8.08 16.44
N LYS A 232 23.94 -8.32 15.47
CA LYS A 232 24.84 -7.26 14.96
C LYS A 232 24.05 -6.26 14.12
N MET A 233 23.11 -6.74 13.30
CA MET A 233 22.20 -5.88 12.54
C MET A 233 21.29 -5.06 13.45
N TYR A 234 20.77 -5.68 14.52
CA TYR A 234 20.02 -4.97 15.57
C TYR A 234 20.84 -3.83 16.17
N LYS A 235 22.07 -4.12 16.64
CA LYS A 235 22.96 -3.11 17.25
C LYS A 235 23.29 -1.99 16.28
N ALA A 236 23.48 -2.32 15.00
CA ALA A 236 23.72 -1.34 13.96
C ALA A 236 22.52 -0.39 13.77
N PHE A 237 21.30 -0.91 13.81
CA PHE A 237 20.09 -0.09 13.75
C PHE A 237 19.85 0.69 15.05
N GLU A 238 19.99 0.07 16.22
CA GLU A 238 19.82 0.72 17.52
C GLU A 238 20.76 1.93 17.72
N LYS A 239 21.96 1.88 17.14
CA LYS A 239 22.94 2.97 17.19
C LYS A 239 22.47 4.23 16.46
N THR A 240 21.58 4.13 15.47
CA THR A 240 21.13 5.30 14.70
C THR A 240 20.19 6.20 15.48
N LYS A 241 19.50 5.65 16.50
CA LYS A 241 18.47 6.36 17.27
C LYS A 241 17.44 7.06 16.36
N SER A 242 17.08 6.39 15.25
CA SER A 242 16.15 6.88 14.25
C SER A 242 14.84 7.39 14.87
N LYS A 243 14.38 8.56 14.41
CA LYS A 243 13.17 9.21 14.92
C LYS A 243 11.93 8.33 14.74
N GLY A 244 11.10 8.24 15.78
CA GLY A 244 9.88 7.42 15.82
C GLY A 244 10.12 5.96 16.23
N TRP A 245 11.37 5.51 16.29
CA TRP A 245 11.72 4.16 16.69
C TRP A 245 12.09 4.06 18.17
N LYS A 246 11.59 3.01 18.82
CA LYS A 246 11.96 2.57 20.16
C LYS A 246 12.68 1.23 20.06
N TYR A 247 13.68 1.01 20.91
CA TYR A 247 14.59 -0.13 20.84
C TYR A 247 14.52 -0.92 22.15
N ASP A 248 14.43 -2.24 22.07
CA ASP A 248 14.52 -3.16 23.22
C ASP A 248 15.69 -4.11 22.98
N SER A 249 16.82 -3.81 23.63
CA SER A 249 18.07 -4.53 23.45
C SER A 249 18.02 -5.96 24.00
N LYS A 250 17.14 -6.25 24.96
CA LYS A 250 17.00 -7.60 25.52
C LYS A 250 16.30 -8.54 24.54
N LYS A 251 15.32 -8.00 23.80
CA LYS A 251 14.55 -8.77 22.82
C LYS A 251 15.07 -8.64 21.39
N HIS A 252 16.05 -7.76 21.16
CA HIS A 252 16.51 -7.36 19.83
C HIS A 252 15.36 -6.92 18.92
N THR A 253 14.42 -6.16 19.50
CA THR A 253 13.26 -5.64 18.77
C THR A 253 13.32 -4.13 18.62
N ALA A 254 12.88 -3.63 17.47
CA ALA A 254 12.65 -2.21 17.26
C ALA A 254 11.16 -1.98 16.93
N THR A 255 10.56 -0.99 17.56
CA THR A 255 9.14 -0.65 17.40
C THR A 255 9.00 0.77 16.85
N LEU A 256 8.27 0.91 15.76
CA LEU A 256 7.86 2.18 15.18
C LEU A 256 6.40 2.45 15.51
N VAL A 257 6.10 3.67 15.96
CA VAL A 257 4.73 4.20 16.02
C VAL A 257 4.66 5.36 15.03
N LEU A 258 3.83 5.21 14.02
CA LEU A 258 3.55 6.18 12.98
C LEU A 258 2.11 6.67 13.11
#